data_AF-A0A482R754-F1
#
_entry.id   AF-A0A482R754-F1
#
_cell.length_a   1.000
_cell.length_b   1.000
_cell.length_c   1.000
_cell.angle_alpha   90.00
_cell.angle_beta   90.00
_cell.angle_gamma   90.00
#
_symmetry.space_group_name_H-M   'P 1'
#
loop_
_entity.id
_entity.type
_entity.pdbx_description
1 polymer ?
#
loop_
_entity_poly.entity_id
_entity_poly.type
_entity_poly.pdbx_seq_one_letter_code
_entity_poly.pdbx_strand_id
1 'polypeptide(L)'
;MDTELARLASLQCVQRVMQDCERHLGISDRDLADFLIQLATTHPTQDALASALAAAEVECSPAFISALLRTVEAYAPSKRGGSAGAAGAKADTHDGAAGAATSAGAE
;
A
#
# COMPACT_ATOMS: atom_id res chain seq x y z
N MET A 1 -3.76 -9.20 -28.89
CA MET A 1 -4.30 -10.55 -28.64
C MET A 1 -3.88 -10.88 -27.23
N ASP A 2 -4.53 -10.25 -26.25
CA ASP A 2 -4.06 -10.19 -24.85
C ASP A 2 -5.21 -10.43 -23.87
N THR A 3 -6.28 -11.07 -24.34
CA THR A 3 -7.51 -11.30 -23.58
C THR A 3 -7.33 -12.28 -22.42
N GLU A 4 -6.45 -13.27 -22.57
CA GLU A 4 -6.20 -14.25 -21.50
C GLU A 4 -5.33 -13.66 -20.38
N LEU A 5 -4.27 -12.94 -20.73
CA LEU A 5 -3.41 -12.23 -19.76
C LEU A 5 -4.18 -11.14 -19.02
N ALA A 6 -5.03 -10.37 -19.71
CA ALA A 6 -5.88 -9.37 -19.08
C ALA A 6 -6.89 -10.00 -18.11
N ARG A 7 -7.53 -11.11 -18.51
CA ARG A 7 -8.47 -11.83 -17.65
C ARG A 7 -7.79 -12.41 -16.41
N LEU A 8 -6.60 -12.99 -16.58
CA LEU A 8 -5.79 -13.51 -15.48
C LEU A 8 -5.34 -12.38 -14.53
N ALA A 9 -4.94 -11.23 -15.06
CA ALA A 9 -4.55 -10.06 -14.27
C ALA A 9 -5.72 -9.53 -13.42
N SER A 10 -6.92 -9.40 -14.00
CA SER A 10 -8.12 -9.00 -13.26
C SER A 10 -8.45 -10.01 -12.14
N LEU A 11 -8.40 -11.31 -12.44
CA LEU A 11 -8.63 -12.35 -11.43
C LEU A 11 -7.58 -12.32 -10.31
N GLN A 12 -6.30 -12.15 -10.66
CA GLN A 12 -5.22 -12.03 -9.67
C GLN A 12 -5.35 -10.77 -8.81
N CYS A 13 -5.79 -9.65 -9.40
CA CYS A 13 -6.06 -8.41 -8.67
C CYS A 13 -7.16 -8.63 -7.62
N VAL A 14 -8.31 -9.16 -8.02
CA VAL A 14 -9.43 -9.44 -7.10
C VAL A 14 -9.00 -10.37 -5.98
N GLN A 15 -8.34 -11.48 -6.31
CA GLN A 15 -7.87 -12.45 -5.31
C GLN A 15 -6.83 -11.84 -4.35
N ARG A 16 -5.97 -10.93 -4.83
CA ARG A 16 -5.00 -10.24 -4.00
C ARG A 16 -5.66 -9.25 -3.05
N VAL A 17 -6.62 -8.46 -3.55
CA VAL A 17 -7.39 -7.52 -2.73
C VAL A 17 -8.21 -8.26 -1.68
N MET A 18 -8.81 -9.41 -2.01
CA MET A 18 -9.49 -10.27 -1.03
C MET A 18 -8.56 -10.71 0.11
N GLN A 19 -7.32 -11.11 -0.20
CA GLN A 19 -6.31 -11.45 0.82
C GLN A 19 -5.90 -10.24 1.67
N ASP A 20 -5.75 -9.07 1.06
CA ASP A 20 -5.43 -7.84 1.80
C ASP A 20 -6.60 -7.44 2.72
N CYS A 21 -7.85 -7.56 2.27
CA CYS A 21 -9.04 -7.36 3.10
C CYS A 21 -9.10 -8.36 4.26
N GLU A 22 -8.86 -9.64 4.02
CA GLU A 22 -8.85 -10.65 5.08
C GLU A 22 -7.79 -10.33 6.14
N ARG A 23 -6.61 -9.88 5.71
CA ARG A 23 -5.50 -9.54 6.59
C ARG A 23 -5.73 -8.26 7.40
N HIS A 24 -6.39 -7.26 6.83
CA HIS A 24 -6.52 -5.93 7.44
C HIS A 24 -7.88 -5.67 8.09
N LEU A 25 -8.95 -6.25 7.55
CA LEU A 25 -10.33 -6.05 7.98
C LEU A 25 -10.96 -7.33 8.57
N GLY A 26 -10.30 -8.50 8.40
CA GLY A 26 -10.84 -9.78 8.85
C GLY A 26 -12.01 -10.29 8.00
N ILE A 27 -12.27 -9.67 6.85
CA ILE A 27 -13.36 -10.02 5.94
C ILE A 27 -12.81 -10.25 4.53
N SER A 28 -13.32 -11.29 3.86
CA SER A 28 -12.96 -11.64 2.49
C SER A 28 -14.24 -11.73 1.67
N ASP A 29 -14.63 -10.60 1.10
CA ASP A 29 -15.84 -10.47 0.29
C ASP A 29 -15.50 -10.03 -1.13
N ARG A 30 -16.11 -10.71 -2.11
CA ARG A 30 -15.81 -10.48 -3.52
C ARG A 30 -16.39 -9.15 -4.01
N ASP A 31 -17.59 -8.81 -3.59
CA ASP A 31 -18.27 -7.57 -3.97
C ASP A 31 -17.55 -6.37 -3.35
N LEU A 32 -17.08 -6.47 -2.11
CA LEU A 32 -16.21 -5.48 -1.48
C LEU A 32 -14.88 -5.34 -2.23
N ALA A 33 -14.24 -6.44 -2.61
CA ALA A 33 -13.00 -6.38 -3.37
C ALA A 33 -13.18 -5.69 -4.73
N ASP A 34 -14.27 -5.97 -5.43
CA ASP A 34 -14.60 -5.30 -6.70
C ASP A 34 -14.86 -3.80 -6.51
N PHE A 35 -15.62 -3.44 -5.47
CA PHE A 35 -15.87 -2.04 -5.09
C PHE A 35 -14.57 -1.30 -4.76
N LEU A 36 -13.68 -1.89 -3.97
CA LEU A 36 -12.39 -1.31 -3.60
C LEU A 36 -11.47 -1.12 -4.81
N ILE A 37 -11.46 -2.06 -5.74
CA ILE A 37 -10.71 -1.94 -6.99
C ILE A 37 -11.27 -0.77 -7.82
N GLN A 38 -12.59 -0.67 -7.98
CA GLN A 38 -13.21 0.46 -8.68
C GLN A 38 -12.90 1.81 -8.01
N LEU A 39 -12.97 1.86 -6.67
CA LEU A 39 -12.67 3.07 -5.91
C LEU A 39 -11.21 3.50 -6.08
N ALA A 40 -10.27 2.56 -5.98
CA ALA A 40 -8.84 2.81 -6.18
C ALA A 40 -8.50 3.22 -7.62
N THR A 41 -9.21 2.69 -8.62
CA THR A 41 -9.03 3.14 -10.02
C THR A 41 -9.55 4.56 -10.25
N THR A 42 -10.60 4.97 -9.55
CA THR A 42 -11.16 6.33 -9.62
C THR A 42 -10.34 7.33 -8.81
N HIS A 43 -9.77 6.89 -7.68
CA HIS A 43 -8.99 7.70 -6.75
C HIS A 43 -7.55 7.16 -6.61
N PRO A 44 -6.65 7.40 -7.59
CA PRO A 44 -5.31 6.80 -7.65
C PRO A 44 -4.28 7.47 -6.70
N THR A 45 -4.74 8.08 -5.62
CA THR A 45 -3.92 8.77 -4.61
C THR A 45 -4.44 8.40 -3.23
N GLN A 46 -3.53 8.17 -2.27
CA GLN A 46 -3.89 7.75 -0.91
C GLN A 46 -4.90 8.69 -0.24
N ASP A 47 -4.73 10.00 -0.39
CA ASP A 47 -5.62 11.01 0.20
C ASP A 47 -7.05 10.93 -0.37
N ALA A 48 -7.19 10.92 -1.70
CA ALA A 48 -8.49 10.79 -2.36
C ALA A 48 -9.17 9.44 -2.04
N LEU A 49 -8.41 8.33 -2.00
CA LEU A 49 -8.95 7.02 -1.66
C LEU A 49 -9.37 6.95 -0.19
N ALA A 50 -8.59 7.52 0.73
CA ALA A 50 -8.94 7.64 2.14
C ALA A 50 -10.22 8.45 2.34
N SER A 51 -10.34 9.60 1.66
CA SER A 51 -11.56 10.42 1.72
C SER A 51 -12.78 9.69 1.15
N ALA A 52 -12.60 8.92 0.09
CA ALA A 52 -13.69 8.15 -0.51
C ALA A 52 -14.14 6.98 0.37
N LEU A 53 -13.19 6.30 1.03
CA LEU A 53 -13.47 5.26 2.02
C LEU A 53 -14.18 5.82 3.26
N ALA A 54 -13.76 6.99 3.76
CA ALA A 54 -14.42 7.68 4.85
C ALA A 54 -15.86 8.09 4.48
N ALA A 55 -16.10 8.54 3.24
CA ALA A 55 -17.45 8.85 2.75
C ALA A 55 -18.35 7.61 2.63
N ALA A 56 -17.75 6.43 2.45
CA ALA A 56 -18.43 5.15 2.47
C ALA A 56 -18.57 4.54 3.88
N GLU A 57 -18.22 5.29 4.93
CA GLU A 57 -18.19 4.83 6.33
C GLU A 57 -17.28 3.59 6.55
N VAL A 58 -16.26 3.44 5.70
CA VAL A 58 -15.27 2.36 5.81
C VAL A 58 -13.97 2.93 6.35
N GLU A 59 -13.70 2.70 7.64
CA GLU A 59 -12.41 3.08 8.24
C GLU A 59 -11.32 2.07 7.86
N CYS A 60 -10.37 2.52 7.05
CA CYS A 60 -9.22 1.74 6.62
C CYS A 60 -7.92 2.34 7.14
N SER A 61 -6.99 1.47 7.53
CA SER A 61 -5.63 1.88 7.87
C SER A 61 -4.90 2.46 6.64
N PRO A 62 -4.06 3.51 6.80
CA PRO A 62 -3.23 4.02 5.71
C PRO A 62 -2.30 2.94 5.11
N ALA A 63 -1.92 1.93 5.89
CA ALA A 63 -1.15 0.79 5.39
C ALA A 63 -1.95 -0.06 4.40
N PHE A 64 -3.24 -0.26 4.65
CA PHE A 64 -4.14 -0.98 3.74
C PHE A 64 -4.38 -0.18 2.46
N ILE A 65 -4.66 1.13 2.58
CA ILE A 65 -4.86 2.03 1.43
C ILE A 65 -3.63 2.02 0.50
N SER A 66 -2.43 2.02 1.07
CA SER A 66 -1.17 1.89 0.32
C SER A 66 -1.05 0.56 -0.43
N ALA A 67 -1.37 -0.54 0.26
CA ALA A 67 -1.31 -1.87 -0.31
C ALA A 67 -2.32 -2.05 -1.45
N LEU A 68 -3.54 -1.56 -1.26
CA LEU A 68 -4.62 -1.61 -2.25
C LEU A 68 -4.24 -0.87 -3.53
N LEU A 69 -3.79 0.39 -3.42
CA LEU A 69 -3.34 1.17 -4.58
C LEU A 69 -2.23 0.47 -5.35
N ARG A 70 -1.23 -0.05 -4.64
CA ARG A 70 -0.10 -0.77 -5.25
C ARG A 70 -0.55 -2.05 -5.96
N THR A 71 -1.47 -2.80 -5.37
CA THR A 71 -2.06 -3.98 -6.02
C THR A 71 -2.78 -3.56 -7.30
N VAL A 72 -3.69 -2.57 -7.22
CA VAL A 72 -4.49 -2.12 -8.37
C VAL A 72 -3.61 -1.55 -9.49
N GLU A 73 -2.58 -0.75 -9.17
CA GLU A 73 -1.63 -0.22 -10.14
C GLU A 73 -0.79 -1.32 -10.81
N ALA A 74 -0.48 -2.42 -10.12
CA ALA A 74 0.26 -3.54 -10.70
C ALA A 74 -0.54 -4.33 -11.75
N TYR A 75 -1.87 -4.35 -11.62
CA TYR A 75 -2.76 -5.13 -12.50
C TYR A 75 -3.57 -4.29 -13.49
N ALA A 76 -3.56 -2.95 -13.37
CA ALA A 76 -4.15 -2.03 -14.34
C ALA A 76 -3.08 -1.54 -15.34
N PRO A 77 -2.94 -2.15 -16.53
CA PRO A 77 -1.86 -1.85 -17.47
C PRO A 77 -2.01 -0.50 -18.20
N SER A 78 -2.67 0.53 -17.64
CA SER A 78 -2.86 1.78 -18.37
C SER A 78 -2.90 3.04 -17.51
N LYS A 79 -1.98 3.94 -17.90
CA LYS A 79 -2.00 5.41 -17.73
C LYS A 79 -1.27 6.00 -16.53
N ARG A 80 -0.06 5.52 -16.24
CA ARG A 80 0.99 6.42 -15.72
C ARG A 80 2.24 6.30 -16.58
N GLY A 81 2.29 7.11 -17.65
CA GLY A 81 3.57 7.48 -18.23
C GLY A 81 4.38 8.17 -17.14
N GLY A 82 5.52 7.59 -16.76
CA GLY A 82 6.51 8.21 -15.89
C GLY A 82 6.11 8.34 -14.42
N SER A 83 6.44 7.33 -13.62
CA SER A 83 7.46 7.55 -12.58
C SER A 83 8.00 6.21 -12.12
N ALA A 84 9.20 5.89 -12.58
CA ALA A 84 10.07 4.97 -11.89
C ALA A 84 10.43 5.60 -10.54
N GLY A 85 9.69 5.24 -9.50
CA GLY A 85 10.03 5.53 -8.10
C GLY A 85 10.67 4.31 -7.46
N ALA A 86 11.83 3.90 -7.98
CA ALA A 86 12.72 2.98 -7.28
C ALA A 86 13.63 3.80 -6.35
N ALA A 87 13.39 3.73 -5.04
CA ALA A 87 14.39 3.89 -3.96
C ALA A 87 13.63 3.63 -2.63
N GLY A 88 13.90 2.59 -1.85
CA GLY A 88 15.20 2.01 -1.63
C GLY A 88 16.10 2.98 -0.86
N ALA A 89 15.71 3.37 0.35
CA ALA A 89 16.62 3.99 1.31
C ALA A 89 16.45 3.27 2.66
N LYS A 90 17.27 2.24 2.85
CA LYS A 90 17.64 1.81 4.20
C LYS A 90 18.36 2.98 4.85
N ALA A 91 17.82 3.48 5.96
CA ALA A 91 18.56 4.34 6.87
C ALA A 91 19.30 3.44 7.87
N ASP A 92 20.42 2.88 7.43
CA ASP A 92 21.48 2.42 8.32
C ASP A 92 22.23 3.67 8.80
N THR A 93 21.82 4.27 9.92
CA THR A 93 22.65 5.21 10.67
C THR A 93 23.37 4.45 11.76
N HIS A 94 24.64 4.15 11.48
CA HIS A 94 25.63 3.78 12.46
C HIS A 94 26.23 5.10 12.99
N ASP A 95 25.59 5.70 14.01
CA ASP A 95 26.21 6.82 14.74
C ASP A 95 27.09 6.21 15.84
N GLY A 96 28.39 6.37 15.64
CA GLY A 96 29.41 6.09 16.64
C GLY A 96 29.95 7.39 17.19
N ALA A 97 30.30 7.32 18.48
CA ALA A 97 31.30 8.12 19.20
C ALA A 97 30.84 9.37 19.97
N ALA A 98 30.73 9.21 21.30
CA ALA A 98 31.39 10.03 22.34
C ALA A 98 31.01 9.44 23.71
N GLY A 99 31.87 9.29 24.72
CA GLY A 99 33.27 9.63 24.90
C GLY A 99 33.78 8.93 26.17
N ALA A 100 35.08 8.66 26.18
CA ALA A 100 35.79 8.11 27.32
C ALA A 100 36.20 9.22 28.32
N ALA A 101 36.42 8.79 29.56
CA ALA A 101 37.20 9.44 30.63
C ALA A 101 36.53 10.69 31.26
N THR A 102 36.62 11.01 32.55
CA THR A 102 37.60 10.71 33.60
C THR A 102 37.06 11.27 34.94
N SER A 103 37.49 10.68 36.07
CA SER A 103 37.66 11.29 37.43
C SER A 103 36.43 11.89 38.16
N ALA A 104 36.31 12.02 39.48
CA ALA A 104 36.98 11.59 40.70
C ALA A 104 36.24 12.29 41.87
N GLY A 105 36.33 11.76 43.10
CA GLY A 105 36.05 12.49 44.36
C GLY A 105 34.60 12.44 44.83
N ALA A 106 34.26 11.77 45.92
CA ALA A 106 34.54 12.11 47.34
C ALA A 106 33.78 13.37 47.78
N GLU A 107 32.68 13.18 48.49
CA GLU A 107 32.49 13.51 49.92
C GLU A 107 31.20 12.86 50.45
#